data_AF-A0AA95S5T2-F1
#
_entry.id   AF-A0AA95S5T2-F1
#
_cell.length_a   1.000
_cell.length_b   1.000
_cell.length_c   1.000
_cell.angle_alpha   90.00
_cell.angle_beta   90.00
_cell.angle_gamma   90.00
#
_symmetry.space_group_name_H-M   'P 1'
#
loop_
_entity.id
_entity.type
_entity.pdbx_description
1 polymer ?
#
loop_
_entity_poly.entity_id
_entity_poly.type
_entity_poly.pdbx_seq_one_letter_code
_entity_poly.pdbx_strand_id
1 'polypeptide(L)'
;MSEIEWAEVKSKGTLQQLALLVLTKTVQKIGFFMRIVHVPEVIVIHIAKKALLPLPTKEDWKTYSEKRTAKRHFRFVRDYLQLRPFEYEAHQIVTDTMSKLAFSKDDPAELVNAAIEELIRQRYELPVFNTLKDAANDVRNKSYRAIYHQIDEALNVEQKKNIEQLFQIPEGDTYRPWNELKEDAKRATLSHLNALILRRKWLVNQHIPIDLLQDAPYIKVKQMAAEAKTLGASRMMEMEPKKRYALALSFVSMQLSKILDDIGEMLIKRMMSIHKKSRQRLKDHKKKTQKRTDSFISTLHELLLAYQTEGNSEEIIQAMQKVLQEQEAQVLQDCENHLAFSGDNYYVFLWQFYKSHRATLFKILNSIPLRSTTQDKALEEAISFLLTH
;
A
#
# COMPACT_ATOMS: atom_id res chain seq x y z
N MET A 1 20.86 -24.38 43.99
CA MET A 1 22.31 -24.22 43.76
C MET A 1 22.50 -22.93 42.99
N SER A 2 23.24 -21.98 43.56
CA SER A 2 23.57 -20.73 42.87
C SER A 2 24.48 -21.02 41.66
N GLU A 3 24.53 -20.10 40.68
CA GLU A 3 25.42 -20.28 39.50
C GLU A 3 26.90 -20.36 39.89
N ILE A 4 27.30 -19.67 40.97
CA ILE A 4 28.66 -19.67 41.50
C ILE A 4 28.98 -21.04 42.12
N GLU A 5 28.11 -21.56 43.00
CA GLU A 5 28.24 -22.92 43.56
C GLU A 5 28.33 -23.97 42.45
N TRP A 6 27.51 -23.83 41.40
CA TRP A 6 27.53 -24.74 40.27
C TRP A 6 28.87 -24.71 39.52
N ALA A 7 29.43 -23.52 39.27
CA ALA A 7 30.72 -23.38 38.60
C ALA A 7 31.89 -23.94 39.43
N GLU A 8 31.82 -23.78 40.75
CA GLU A 8 32.78 -24.36 41.71
C GLU A 8 32.75 -25.90 41.71
N VAL A 9 31.55 -26.49 41.71
CA VAL A 9 31.39 -27.96 41.67
C VAL A 9 31.87 -28.54 40.34
N LYS A 10 31.67 -27.83 39.22
CA LYS A 10 31.98 -28.34 37.87
C LYS A 10 33.41 -28.12 37.41
N SER A 11 34.18 -27.22 38.03
CA SER A 11 35.54 -26.92 37.59
C SER A 11 36.50 -26.62 38.74
N LYS A 12 37.75 -27.09 38.59
CA LYS A 12 38.85 -26.77 39.49
C LYS A 12 39.68 -25.65 38.88
N GLY A 13 39.75 -24.51 39.56
CA GLY A 13 40.53 -23.33 39.16
C GLY A 13 39.68 -22.10 38.88
N THR A 14 40.16 -20.94 39.32
CA THR A 14 39.46 -19.65 39.24
C THR A 14 39.19 -19.21 37.80
N LEU A 15 40.14 -19.47 36.88
CA LEU A 15 39.98 -19.22 35.45
C LEU A 15 38.81 -20.03 34.86
N GLN A 16 38.73 -21.31 35.19
CA GLN A 16 37.70 -22.22 34.68
C GLN A 16 36.32 -21.91 35.24
N GLN A 17 36.24 -21.53 36.53
CA GLN A 17 35.02 -21.07 37.18
C GLN A 17 34.49 -19.80 36.51
N LEU A 18 35.36 -18.79 36.32
CA LEU A 18 34.99 -17.56 35.63
C LEU A 18 34.57 -17.84 34.19
N ALA A 19 35.25 -18.75 33.50
CA ALA A 19 34.90 -19.15 32.14
C ALA A 19 33.47 -19.74 32.07
N LEU A 20 33.12 -20.63 33.00
CA LEU A 20 31.77 -21.20 33.07
C LEU A 20 30.71 -20.12 33.30
N LEU A 21 30.94 -19.20 34.24
CA LEU A 21 30.01 -18.11 34.53
C LEU A 21 29.82 -17.16 33.33
N VAL A 22 30.92 -16.79 32.66
CA VAL A 22 30.88 -15.96 31.46
C VAL A 22 30.10 -16.68 30.34
N LEU A 23 30.34 -17.97 30.12
CA LEU A 23 29.63 -18.74 29.12
C LEU A 23 28.14 -18.88 29.44
N THR A 24 27.78 -19.11 30.71
CA THR A 24 26.39 -19.18 31.15
C THR A 24 25.67 -17.86 30.90
N LYS A 25 26.27 -16.73 31.29
CA LYS A 25 25.63 -15.42 31.13
C LYS A 25 25.55 -14.97 29.68
N THR A 26 26.56 -15.26 28.87
CA THR A 26 26.53 -14.90 27.46
C THR A 26 25.47 -15.72 26.74
N VAL A 27 25.46 -17.06 26.85
CA VAL A 27 24.47 -17.90 26.15
C VAL A 27 23.03 -17.59 26.56
N GLN A 28 22.77 -17.27 27.83
CA GLN A 28 21.44 -16.83 28.28
C GLN A 28 20.96 -15.55 27.57
N LYS A 29 21.87 -14.67 27.17
CA LYS A 29 21.53 -13.39 26.54
C LYS A 29 21.54 -13.43 25.01
N ILE A 30 22.49 -14.13 24.41
CA ILE A 30 22.66 -14.19 22.94
C ILE A 30 22.08 -15.47 22.31
N GLY A 31 21.80 -16.50 23.10
CA GLY A 31 21.20 -17.76 22.62
C GLY A 31 22.17 -18.74 21.95
N PHE A 32 23.45 -18.40 21.79
CA PHE A 32 24.48 -19.29 21.22
C PHE A 32 25.81 -19.18 21.96
N PHE A 33 26.70 -20.16 21.78
CA PHE A 33 28.01 -20.17 22.42
C PHE A 33 29.04 -19.33 21.65
N MET A 34 29.48 -18.23 22.27
CA MET A 34 30.58 -17.40 21.78
C MET A 34 31.92 -17.84 22.40
N ARG A 35 33.02 -17.74 21.64
CA ARG A 35 34.36 -17.92 22.23
C ARG A 35 34.64 -16.77 23.19
N ILE A 36 35.17 -17.08 24.38
CA ILE A 36 35.39 -16.08 25.44
C ILE A 36 36.28 -14.92 24.97
N VAL A 37 37.24 -15.17 24.08
CA VAL A 37 38.09 -14.13 23.48
C VAL A 37 37.34 -13.04 22.71
N HIS A 38 36.09 -13.29 22.30
CA HIS A 38 35.24 -12.32 21.63
C HIS A 38 34.26 -11.62 22.58
N VAL A 39 34.20 -12.03 23.86
CA VAL A 39 33.32 -11.40 24.84
C VAL A 39 33.95 -10.06 25.27
N PRO A 40 33.19 -8.95 25.21
CA PRO A 40 33.69 -7.65 25.67
C PRO A 40 34.23 -7.70 27.11
N GLU A 41 35.42 -7.14 27.30
CA GLU A 41 36.15 -7.21 28.57
C GLU A 41 35.34 -6.65 29.76
N VAL A 42 34.53 -5.62 29.52
CA VAL A 42 33.62 -5.03 30.52
C VAL A 42 32.68 -6.08 31.13
N ILE A 43 32.18 -7.02 30.32
CA ILE A 43 31.27 -8.08 30.78
C ILE A 43 32.05 -9.08 31.66
N VAL A 44 33.24 -9.48 31.21
CA VAL A 44 34.11 -10.40 31.97
C VAL A 44 34.49 -9.79 33.32
N ILE A 45 34.88 -8.51 33.34
CA ILE A 45 35.22 -7.77 34.56
C ILE A 45 34.03 -7.72 35.51
N HIS A 46 32.83 -7.42 35.01
CA HIS A 46 31.64 -7.34 35.83
C HIS A 46 31.33 -8.69 36.50
N ILE A 47 31.37 -9.78 35.73
CA ILE A 47 31.09 -11.13 36.24
C ILE A 47 32.16 -11.56 37.27
N ALA A 48 33.44 -11.31 36.98
CA ALA A 48 34.53 -11.63 37.90
C ALA A 48 34.39 -10.91 39.24
N LYS A 49 34.07 -9.61 39.22
CA LYS A 49 33.83 -8.81 40.44
C LYS A 49 32.66 -9.36 41.25
N LYS A 50 31.55 -9.74 40.60
CA LYS A 50 30.37 -10.30 41.27
C LYS A 50 30.61 -11.69 41.84
N ALA A 51 31.47 -12.49 41.20
CA ALA A 51 31.85 -13.82 41.64
C ALA A 51 33.06 -13.84 42.59
N LEU A 52 33.65 -12.68 42.90
CA LEU A 52 34.88 -12.55 43.70
C LEU A 52 36.07 -13.36 43.14
N LEU A 53 36.17 -13.42 41.81
CA LEU A 53 37.23 -14.15 41.09
C LEU A 53 38.29 -13.20 40.53
N PRO A 54 39.56 -13.62 40.46
CA PRO A 54 40.63 -12.82 39.85
C PRO A 54 40.41 -12.64 38.35
N LEU A 55 40.89 -11.52 37.81
CA LEU A 55 40.85 -11.22 36.38
C LEU A 55 41.99 -11.94 35.65
N PRO A 56 41.70 -12.80 34.67
CA PRO A 56 42.74 -13.45 33.87
C PRO A 56 43.34 -12.52 32.82
N THR A 57 44.55 -12.83 32.39
CA THR A 57 45.23 -12.12 31.29
C THR A 57 44.66 -12.51 29.92
N LYS A 58 44.98 -11.73 28.89
CA LYS A 58 44.60 -12.08 27.50
C LYS A 58 45.22 -13.40 27.04
N GLU A 59 46.43 -13.72 27.50
CA GLU A 59 47.11 -14.98 27.19
C GLU A 59 46.42 -16.18 27.86
N ASP A 60 45.91 -16.02 29.08
CA ASP A 60 45.13 -17.04 29.77
C ASP A 60 43.87 -17.42 28.98
N TRP A 61 43.15 -16.42 28.45
CA TRP A 61 41.94 -16.64 27.66
C TRP A 61 42.21 -17.31 26.32
N LYS A 62 43.32 -16.95 25.67
CA LYS A 62 43.76 -17.59 24.43
C LYS A 62 44.09 -19.06 24.68
N THR A 63 44.90 -19.32 25.70
CA THR A 63 45.29 -20.68 26.13
C THR A 63 44.10 -21.53 26.53
N TYR A 64 43.12 -20.96 27.24
CA TYR A 64 41.87 -21.65 27.58
C TYR A 64 41.06 -22.02 26.33
N SER A 65 40.93 -21.09 25.38
CA SER A 65 40.09 -21.25 24.19
C SER A 65 40.61 -22.32 23.22
N GLU A 66 41.92 -22.58 23.24
CA GLU A 66 42.58 -23.60 22.40
C GLU A 66 42.50 -25.02 23.02
N LYS A 67 42.20 -25.13 24.33
CA LYS A 67 42.14 -26.42 25.04
C LYS A 67 40.80 -27.14 24.87
N ARG A 68 40.83 -28.48 24.97
CA ARG A 68 39.61 -29.33 25.03
C ARG A 68 38.66 -28.96 26.17
N THR A 69 39.17 -28.30 27.22
CA THR A 69 38.40 -27.79 28.36
C THR A 69 37.27 -26.86 27.94
N ALA A 70 37.48 -25.98 26.96
CA ALA A 70 36.44 -25.07 26.48
C ALA A 70 35.23 -25.80 25.89
N LYS A 71 35.47 -26.86 25.10
CA LYS A 71 34.40 -27.71 24.54
C LYS A 71 33.61 -28.44 25.64
N ARG A 72 34.30 -28.92 26.69
CA ARG A 72 33.65 -29.56 27.85
C ARG A 72 32.77 -28.58 28.61
N HIS A 73 33.21 -27.32 28.74
CA HIS A 73 32.43 -26.28 29.40
C HIS A 73 31.13 -25.95 28.65
N PHE A 74 31.12 -25.93 27.31
CA PHE A 74 29.87 -25.81 26.56
C PHE A 74 28.87 -26.91 26.91
N ARG A 75 29.32 -28.17 27.01
CA ARG A 75 28.48 -29.28 27.45
C ARG A 75 27.94 -29.07 28.87
N PHE A 76 28.78 -28.64 29.82
CA PHE A 76 28.32 -28.38 31.18
C PHE A 76 27.27 -27.27 31.24
N VAL A 77 27.46 -26.18 30.50
CA VAL A 77 26.50 -25.08 30.44
C VAL A 77 25.19 -25.54 29.78
N ARG A 78 25.25 -26.35 28.72
CA ARG A 78 24.07 -26.98 28.11
C ARG A 78 23.27 -27.80 29.10
N ASP A 79 23.94 -28.67 29.84
CA ASP A 79 23.31 -29.53 30.84
C ASP A 79 22.67 -28.70 31.97
N TYR A 80 23.34 -27.63 32.41
CA TYR A 80 22.86 -26.75 33.47
C TYR A 80 21.64 -25.92 33.06
N LEU A 81 21.66 -25.34 31.85
CA LEU A 81 20.57 -24.52 31.32
C LEU A 81 19.48 -25.35 30.62
N GLN A 82 19.69 -26.66 30.49
CA GLN A 82 18.83 -27.58 29.73
C GLN A 82 18.66 -27.12 28.27
N LEU A 83 19.77 -26.68 27.65
CA LEU A 83 19.80 -26.27 26.25
C LEU A 83 20.06 -27.47 25.34
N ARG A 84 19.32 -27.53 24.25
CA ARG A 84 19.48 -28.53 23.18
C ARG A 84 20.36 -27.93 22.06
N PRO A 85 21.35 -28.68 21.55
CA PRO A 85 22.17 -28.20 20.45
C PRO A 85 21.35 -28.01 19.17
N PHE A 86 21.76 -27.07 18.32
CA PHE A 86 21.14 -26.87 17.01
C PHE A 86 21.57 -27.97 16.03
N GLU A 87 20.79 -29.04 15.98
CA GLU A 87 21.01 -30.21 15.12
C GLU A 87 19.82 -30.43 14.18
N TYR A 88 19.71 -31.61 13.55
CA TYR A 88 18.72 -31.91 12.51
C TYR A 88 17.27 -31.57 12.91
N GLU A 89 16.84 -31.96 14.11
CA GLU A 89 15.49 -31.65 14.61
C GLU A 89 15.23 -30.13 14.68
N ALA A 90 16.23 -29.35 15.11
CA ALA A 90 16.12 -27.90 15.18
C ALA A 90 16.00 -27.27 13.79
N HIS A 91 16.71 -27.81 12.78
CA HIS A 91 16.57 -27.37 11.38
C HIS A 91 15.16 -27.64 10.83
N GLN A 92 14.57 -28.79 11.18
CA GLN A 92 13.19 -29.10 10.81
C GLN A 92 12.20 -28.12 11.45
N ILE A 93 12.34 -27.86 12.76
CA ILE A 93 11.50 -26.88 13.48
C ILE A 93 11.56 -25.49 12.83
N VAL A 94 12.77 -25.02 12.49
CA VAL A 94 12.96 -23.74 11.78
C VAL A 94 12.20 -23.76 10.46
N THR A 95 12.42 -24.78 9.64
CA THR A 95 11.84 -24.89 8.30
C THR A 95 10.31 -24.96 8.37
N ASP A 96 9.75 -25.75 9.27
CA ASP A 96 8.31 -25.94 9.43
C ASP A 96 7.63 -24.67 9.94
N THR A 97 8.25 -24.00 10.92
CA THR A 97 7.75 -22.74 11.49
C THR A 97 7.70 -21.65 10.44
N MET A 98 8.80 -21.48 9.69
CA MET A 98 8.85 -20.52 8.59
C MET A 98 7.85 -20.89 7.49
N SER A 99 7.71 -22.16 7.14
CA SER A 99 6.83 -22.61 6.04
C SER A 99 5.36 -22.31 6.31
N LYS A 100 4.91 -22.45 7.57
CA LYS A 100 3.55 -22.08 7.99
C LYS A 100 3.24 -20.59 7.77
N LEU A 101 4.25 -19.73 7.83
CA LEU A 101 4.10 -18.28 7.67
C LEU A 101 4.39 -17.78 6.25
N ALA A 102 5.24 -18.48 5.50
CA ALA A 102 5.79 -18.00 4.24
C ALA A 102 4.77 -17.90 3.09
N PHE A 103 3.57 -18.46 3.25
CA PHE A 103 2.48 -18.23 2.32
C PHE A 103 1.91 -16.82 2.49
N SER A 104 1.53 -16.44 3.71
CA SER A 104 0.88 -15.15 4.01
C SER A 104 1.86 -13.99 4.24
N LYS A 105 3.11 -14.29 4.59
CA LYS A 105 4.17 -13.30 4.83
C LYS A 105 5.24 -13.35 3.74
N ASP A 106 5.82 -12.20 3.44
CA ASP A 106 6.93 -12.09 2.48
C ASP A 106 8.21 -11.48 3.05
N ASP A 107 8.15 -10.84 4.23
CA ASP A 107 9.32 -10.27 4.90
C ASP A 107 10.17 -11.40 5.53
N PRO A 108 11.44 -11.58 5.11
CA PRO A 108 12.34 -12.56 5.71
C PRO A 108 12.54 -12.33 7.22
N ALA A 109 12.45 -11.09 7.71
CA ALA A 109 12.64 -10.80 9.13
C ALA A 109 11.52 -11.42 9.98
N GLU A 110 10.26 -11.41 9.51
CA GLU A 110 9.15 -12.06 10.21
C GLU A 110 9.35 -13.57 10.30
N LEU A 111 9.86 -14.21 9.23
CA LEU A 111 10.16 -15.65 9.22
C LEU A 111 11.29 -15.99 10.21
N VAL A 112 12.36 -15.20 10.21
CA VAL A 112 13.50 -15.38 11.12
C VAL A 112 13.08 -15.19 12.57
N ASN A 113 12.31 -14.14 12.88
CA ASN A 113 11.85 -13.87 14.24
C ASN A 113 10.97 -15.01 14.77
N ALA A 114 10.02 -15.49 13.97
CA ALA A 114 9.18 -16.62 14.37
C ALA A 114 9.99 -17.89 14.65
N ALA A 115 11.01 -18.18 13.83
CA ALA A 115 11.91 -19.31 14.07
C ALA A 115 12.76 -19.13 15.33
N ILE A 116 13.26 -17.92 15.60
CA ILE A 116 14.02 -17.62 16.84
C ILE A 116 13.13 -17.82 18.07
N GLU A 117 11.90 -17.29 18.05
CA GLU A 117 10.94 -17.46 19.14
C GLU A 117 10.65 -18.94 19.39
N GLU A 118 10.47 -19.73 18.34
CA GLU A 118 10.20 -21.16 18.45
C GLU A 118 11.41 -21.94 18.99
N LEU A 119 12.62 -21.63 18.54
CA LEU A 119 13.85 -22.23 19.07
C LEU A 119 14.05 -21.91 20.55
N ILE A 120 13.82 -20.65 20.96
CA ILE A 120 13.90 -20.21 22.36
C ILE A 120 12.84 -20.96 23.20
N ARG A 121 11.60 -21.05 22.70
CA ARG A 121 10.49 -21.74 23.38
C ARG A 121 10.81 -23.21 23.64
N GLN A 122 11.47 -23.87 22.71
CA GLN A 122 11.87 -25.28 22.82
C GLN A 122 13.28 -25.49 23.43
N ARG A 123 13.91 -24.42 23.93
CA ARG A 123 15.25 -24.41 24.55
C ARG A 123 16.37 -24.91 23.63
N TYR A 124 16.31 -24.61 22.35
CA TYR A 124 17.42 -24.84 21.44
C TYR A 124 18.43 -23.69 21.46
N GLU A 125 19.69 -24.02 21.24
CA GLU A 125 20.69 -23.05 20.83
C GLU A 125 20.30 -22.41 19.50
N LEU A 126 20.54 -21.11 19.39
CA LEU A 126 20.38 -20.38 18.15
C LEU A 126 21.58 -20.66 17.22
N PRO A 127 21.35 -20.92 15.93
CA PRO A 127 22.44 -21.00 14.97
C PRO A 127 23.00 -19.61 14.65
N VAL A 128 24.09 -19.58 13.89
CA VAL A 128 24.56 -18.33 13.29
C VAL A 128 23.46 -17.77 12.40
N PHE A 129 23.26 -16.45 12.45
CA PHE A 129 22.19 -15.73 11.75
C PHE A 129 22.04 -16.11 10.26
N ASN A 130 23.15 -16.31 9.54
CA ASN A 130 23.11 -16.70 8.13
C ASN A 130 22.34 -18.00 7.90
N THR A 131 22.42 -18.96 8.82
CA THR A 131 21.66 -20.22 8.75
C THR A 131 20.15 -19.97 8.72
N LEU A 132 19.66 -19.04 9.56
CA LEU A 132 18.25 -18.67 9.60
C LEU A 132 17.86 -17.86 8.36
N LYS A 133 18.74 -16.96 7.91
CA LYS A 133 18.52 -16.15 6.71
C LYS A 133 18.41 -17.03 5.46
N ASP A 134 19.29 -18.02 5.32
CA ASP A 134 19.30 -18.93 4.18
C ASP A 134 18.06 -19.83 4.20
N ALA A 135 17.69 -20.38 5.38
CA ALA A 135 16.44 -21.12 5.55
C ALA A 135 15.20 -20.28 5.19
N ALA A 136 15.15 -19.01 5.62
CA ALA A 136 14.05 -18.11 5.30
C ALA A 136 13.95 -17.84 3.79
N ASN A 137 15.08 -17.65 3.11
CA ASN A 137 15.13 -17.49 1.66
C ASN A 137 14.65 -18.76 0.94
N ASP A 138 15.09 -19.94 1.37
CA ASP A 138 14.69 -21.21 0.77
C ASP A 138 13.19 -21.46 0.91
N VAL A 139 12.66 -21.25 2.10
CA VAL A 139 11.22 -21.38 2.37
C VAL A 139 10.42 -20.36 1.56
N ARG A 140 10.88 -19.10 1.49
CA ARG A 140 10.25 -18.07 0.66
C ARG A 140 10.26 -18.44 -0.82
N ASN A 141 11.37 -18.93 -1.34
CA ASN A 141 11.51 -19.41 -2.72
C ASN A 141 10.59 -20.59 -3.01
N LYS A 142 10.47 -21.55 -2.08
CA LYS A 142 9.52 -22.68 -2.18
C LYS A 142 8.07 -22.20 -2.24
N SER A 143 7.71 -21.22 -1.40
CA SER A 143 6.38 -20.60 -1.40
C SER A 143 6.04 -19.97 -2.76
N TYR A 144 6.96 -19.19 -3.35
CA TYR A 144 6.76 -18.65 -4.70
C TYR A 144 6.67 -19.73 -5.78
N ARG A 145 7.54 -20.76 -5.72
CA ARG A 145 7.48 -21.88 -6.68
C ARG A 145 6.15 -22.63 -6.63
N ALA A 146 5.56 -22.80 -5.45
CA ALA A 146 4.22 -23.39 -5.32
C ALA A 146 3.17 -22.55 -6.07
N ILE A 147 3.20 -21.23 -5.90
CA ILE A 147 2.30 -20.31 -6.63
C ILE A 147 2.53 -20.40 -8.14
N TYR A 148 3.79 -20.44 -8.59
CA TYR A 148 4.12 -20.57 -10.02
C TYR A 148 3.55 -21.87 -10.61
N HIS A 149 3.66 -22.97 -9.87
CA HIS A 149 3.16 -24.27 -10.30
C HIS A 149 1.63 -24.29 -10.38
N GLN A 150 0.96 -23.77 -9.35
CA GLN A 150 -0.50 -23.69 -9.32
C GLN A 150 -1.06 -22.86 -10.48
N ILE A 151 -0.44 -21.71 -10.78
CA ILE A 151 -0.85 -20.87 -11.91
C ILE A 151 -0.61 -21.59 -13.24
N ASP A 152 0.55 -22.21 -13.43
CA ASP A 152 0.88 -22.91 -14.68
C ASP A 152 -0.06 -24.11 -14.95
N GLU A 153 -0.45 -24.84 -13.91
CA GLU A 153 -1.41 -25.96 -14.01
C GLU A 153 -2.84 -25.49 -14.30
N ALA A 154 -3.24 -24.33 -13.76
CA ALA A 154 -4.56 -23.76 -14.01
C ALA A 154 -4.70 -23.11 -15.39
N LEU A 155 -3.59 -22.71 -16.02
CA LEU A 155 -3.59 -22.07 -17.33
C LEU A 155 -3.79 -23.07 -18.47
N ASN A 156 -4.77 -22.81 -19.33
CA ASN A 156 -4.94 -23.54 -20.58
C ASN A 156 -3.97 -23.06 -21.68
N VAL A 157 -3.90 -23.80 -22.79
CA VAL A 157 -2.96 -23.51 -23.89
C VAL A 157 -3.19 -22.14 -24.52
N GLU A 158 -4.45 -21.72 -24.66
CA GLU A 158 -4.81 -20.42 -25.24
C GLU A 158 -4.41 -19.26 -24.32
N GLN A 159 -4.67 -19.38 -23.02
CA GLN A 159 -4.27 -18.40 -22.02
C GLN A 159 -2.74 -18.26 -21.94
N LYS A 160 -2.00 -19.38 -21.99
CA LYS A 160 -0.53 -19.35 -22.10
C LYS A 160 -0.10 -18.58 -23.34
N LYS A 161 -0.72 -18.84 -24.49
CA LYS A 161 -0.44 -18.11 -25.73
C LYS A 161 -0.72 -16.60 -25.61
N ASN A 162 -1.84 -16.20 -25.01
CA ASN A 162 -2.16 -14.79 -24.78
C ASN A 162 -1.10 -14.10 -23.91
N ILE A 163 -0.61 -14.78 -22.87
CA ILE A 163 0.48 -14.25 -22.04
C ILE A 163 1.78 -14.13 -22.84
N GLU A 164 2.13 -15.13 -23.65
CA GLU A 164 3.33 -15.09 -24.50
C GLU A 164 3.29 -13.95 -25.53
N GLN A 165 2.11 -13.64 -26.07
CA GLN A 165 1.91 -12.53 -27.00
C GLN A 165 2.26 -11.17 -26.39
N LEU A 166 2.13 -10.99 -25.07
CA LEU A 166 2.55 -9.75 -24.41
C LEU A 166 4.02 -9.42 -24.64
N PHE A 167 4.84 -10.45 -24.80
CA PHE A 167 6.28 -10.32 -25.00
C PHE A 167 6.67 -10.28 -26.48
N GLN A 168 5.75 -10.41 -27.43
CA GLN A 168 6.04 -10.37 -28.86
C GLN A 168 5.71 -8.99 -29.44
N ILE A 169 6.19 -8.73 -30.65
CA ILE A 169 5.79 -7.53 -31.41
C ILE A 169 4.60 -7.95 -32.27
N PRO A 170 3.39 -7.37 -32.07
CA PRO A 170 2.25 -7.62 -32.93
C PRO A 170 2.52 -7.23 -34.39
N GLU A 171 1.85 -7.88 -35.34
CA GLU A 171 1.96 -7.50 -36.75
C GLU A 171 1.52 -6.03 -36.96
N GLY A 172 2.42 -5.21 -37.50
CA GLY A 172 2.17 -3.79 -37.77
C GLY A 172 2.54 -2.83 -36.63
N ASP A 173 2.95 -3.33 -35.47
CA ASP A 173 3.36 -2.50 -34.33
C ASP A 173 4.88 -2.40 -34.20
N THR A 174 5.34 -1.29 -33.62
CA THR A 174 6.77 -1.04 -33.33
C THR A 174 7.17 -1.49 -31.92
N TYR A 175 6.19 -1.61 -31.00
CA TYR A 175 6.43 -1.85 -29.58
C TYR A 175 5.74 -3.11 -29.08
N ARG A 176 6.33 -3.76 -28.08
CA ARG A 176 5.75 -4.93 -27.41
C ARG A 176 4.70 -4.48 -26.39
N PRO A 177 3.54 -5.15 -26.27
CA PRO A 177 2.52 -4.86 -25.25
C PRO A 177 3.11 -4.74 -23.83
N TRP A 178 4.11 -5.58 -23.52
CA TRP A 178 4.81 -5.55 -22.24
C TRP A 178 5.42 -4.18 -21.87
N ASN A 179 5.88 -3.41 -22.87
CA ASN A 179 6.43 -2.08 -22.62
C ASN A 179 5.32 -1.05 -22.35
N GLU A 180 4.21 -1.15 -23.07
CA GLU A 180 3.04 -0.29 -22.88
C GLU A 180 2.39 -0.49 -21.50
N LEU A 181 2.44 -1.71 -20.95
CA LEU A 181 2.00 -2.00 -19.58
C LEU A 181 2.75 -1.17 -18.53
N LYS A 182 3.98 -0.72 -18.81
CA LYS A 182 4.83 -0.03 -17.84
C LYS A 182 4.62 1.47 -17.79
N GLU A 183 3.91 2.06 -18.75
CA GLU A 183 3.69 3.50 -18.78
C GLU A 183 2.91 3.98 -17.54
N ASP A 184 3.27 5.12 -16.99
CA ASP A 184 2.54 5.75 -15.89
C ASP A 184 1.44 6.70 -16.41
N ALA A 185 0.42 6.95 -15.58
CA ALA A 185 -0.63 7.91 -15.92
C ALA A 185 -0.09 9.34 -16.06
N LYS A 186 -0.62 10.06 -17.05
CA LYS A 186 -0.24 11.45 -17.35
C LYS A 186 -1.12 12.44 -16.58
N ARG A 187 -0.79 13.75 -16.65
CA ARG A 187 -1.51 14.83 -15.94
C ARG A 187 -3.03 14.81 -16.16
N ALA A 188 -3.81 15.30 -15.18
CA ALA A 188 -5.27 15.29 -15.19
C ALA A 188 -5.94 16.15 -16.30
N THR A 189 -5.98 15.64 -17.53
CA THR A 189 -6.66 16.25 -18.68
C THR A 189 -7.79 15.35 -19.20
N LEU A 190 -8.75 15.92 -19.93
CA LEU A 190 -9.83 15.13 -20.56
C LEU A 190 -9.27 14.13 -21.59
N SER A 191 -8.24 14.53 -22.34
CA SER A 191 -7.56 13.66 -23.30
C SER A 191 -6.89 12.47 -22.60
N HIS A 192 -6.15 12.71 -21.51
CA HIS A 192 -5.50 11.65 -20.76
C HIS A 192 -6.51 10.73 -20.05
N LEU A 193 -7.65 11.25 -19.60
CA LEU A 193 -8.72 10.42 -19.05
C LEU A 193 -9.30 9.46 -20.10
N ASN A 194 -9.53 9.95 -21.33
CA ASN A 194 -9.91 9.08 -22.45
C ASN A 194 -8.81 8.05 -22.77
N ALA A 195 -7.54 8.45 -22.71
CA ALA A 195 -6.42 7.54 -22.93
C ALA A 195 -6.38 6.41 -21.89
N LEU A 196 -6.67 6.69 -20.61
CA LEU A 196 -6.78 5.65 -19.59
C LEU A 196 -7.94 4.67 -19.84
N ILE A 197 -9.09 5.17 -20.29
CA ILE A 197 -10.24 4.31 -20.65
C ILE A 197 -9.87 3.38 -21.82
N LEU A 198 -9.21 3.92 -22.85
CA LEU A 198 -8.73 3.14 -24.00
C LEU A 198 -7.69 2.12 -23.56
N ARG A 199 -6.74 2.52 -22.71
CA ARG A 199 -5.71 1.63 -22.16
C ARG A 199 -6.32 0.49 -21.34
N ARG A 200 -7.34 0.77 -20.52
CA ARG A 200 -8.07 -0.27 -19.80
C ARG A 200 -8.72 -1.26 -20.76
N LYS A 201 -9.42 -0.76 -21.79
CA LYS A 201 -10.05 -1.62 -22.81
C LYS A 201 -9.02 -2.50 -23.52
N TRP A 202 -7.92 -1.90 -23.95
CA TRP A 202 -6.80 -2.62 -24.56
C TRP A 202 -6.25 -3.72 -23.63
N LEU A 203 -6.09 -3.42 -22.33
CA LEU A 203 -5.56 -4.38 -21.36
C LEU A 203 -6.53 -5.54 -21.09
N VAL A 204 -7.82 -5.25 -20.98
CA VAL A 204 -8.86 -6.29 -20.86
C VAL A 204 -8.90 -7.17 -22.11
N ASN A 205 -8.72 -6.58 -23.30
CA ASN A 205 -8.67 -7.30 -24.57
C ASN A 205 -7.42 -8.17 -24.75
N GLN A 206 -6.47 -8.15 -23.81
CA GLN A 206 -5.37 -9.12 -23.79
C GLN A 206 -5.82 -10.51 -23.30
N HIS A 207 -7.04 -10.64 -22.77
CA HIS A 207 -7.63 -11.92 -22.31
C HIS A 207 -6.73 -12.67 -21.32
N ILE A 208 -6.09 -11.92 -20.41
CA ILE A 208 -5.21 -12.46 -19.37
C ILE A 208 -6.07 -12.88 -18.16
N PRO A 209 -6.03 -14.15 -17.74
CA PRO A 209 -6.91 -14.69 -16.68
C PRO A 209 -6.41 -14.32 -15.28
N ILE A 210 -6.59 -13.04 -14.91
CA ILE A 210 -6.15 -12.52 -13.60
C ILE A 210 -6.92 -13.12 -12.41
N ASP A 211 -8.07 -13.75 -12.66
CA ASP A 211 -8.89 -14.46 -11.68
C ASP A 211 -8.16 -15.68 -11.08
N LEU A 212 -7.19 -16.27 -11.78
CA LEU A 212 -6.33 -17.33 -11.24
C LEU A 212 -5.45 -16.88 -10.07
N LEU A 213 -5.40 -15.58 -9.77
CA LEU A 213 -4.68 -15.03 -8.63
C LEU A 213 -5.54 -14.92 -7.35
N GLN A 214 -6.83 -15.26 -7.40
CA GLN A 214 -7.74 -15.08 -6.26
C GLN A 214 -7.29 -15.84 -5.00
N ASP A 215 -6.71 -17.03 -5.16
CA ASP A 215 -6.20 -17.84 -4.06
C ASP A 215 -4.78 -17.45 -3.61
N ALA A 216 -4.10 -16.60 -4.40
CA ALA A 216 -2.75 -16.15 -4.08
C ALA A 216 -2.78 -14.96 -3.09
N PRO A 217 -1.95 -14.98 -2.03
CA PRO A 217 -1.89 -13.87 -1.09
C PRO A 217 -1.51 -12.56 -1.79
N TYR A 218 -2.28 -11.50 -1.55
CA TYR A 218 -2.09 -10.20 -2.21
C TYR A 218 -0.65 -9.68 -2.13
N ILE A 219 0.02 -9.88 -0.98
CA ILE A 219 1.42 -9.45 -0.81
C ILE A 219 2.37 -10.15 -1.79
N LYS A 220 2.17 -11.44 -2.08
CA LYS A 220 2.96 -12.21 -3.06
C LYS A 220 2.68 -11.71 -4.47
N VAL A 221 1.40 -11.47 -4.80
CA VAL A 221 1.00 -10.90 -6.10
C VAL A 221 1.66 -9.54 -6.32
N LYS A 222 1.63 -8.67 -5.30
CA LYS A 222 2.28 -7.35 -5.36
C LYS A 222 3.79 -7.45 -5.57
N GLN A 223 4.47 -8.38 -4.90
CA GLN A 223 5.91 -8.58 -5.03
C GLN A 223 6.30 -9.17 -6.39
N MET A 224 5.54 -10.15 -6.89
CA MET A 224 5.69 -10.67 -8.25
C MET A 224 5.50 -9.56 -9.30
N ALA A 225 4.48 -8.74 -9.14
CA ALA A 225 4.26 -7.60 -10.03
C ALA A 225 5.40 -6.57 -9.97
N ALA A 226 5.96 -6.32 -8.77
CA ALA A 226 7.11 -5.44 -8.60
C ALA A 226 8.37 -6.00 -9.29
N GLU A 227 8.64 -7.30 -9.13
CA GLU A 227 9.72 -7.99 -9.86
C GLU A 227 9.51 -7.86 -11.37
N ALA A 228 8.33 -8.24 -11.87
CA ALA A 228 7.96 -8.17 -13.28
C ALA A 228 8.15 -6.76 -13.87
N LYS A 229 7.77 -5.71 -13.13
CA LYS A 229 7.92 -4.32 -13.56
C LYS A 229 9.37 -3.98 -13.91
N THR A 230 10.35 -4.54 -13.19
CA THR A 230 11.78 -4.29 -13.44
C THR A 230 12.35 -5.02 -14.66
N LEU A 231 11.64 -6.04 -15.18
CA LEU A 231 12.14 -6.94 -16.22
C LEU A 231 11.63 -6.53 -17.61
N GLY A 232 12.54 -6.33 -18.57
CA GLY A 232 12.16 -6.14 -19.98
C GLY A 232 11.62 -7.43 -20.62
N ALA A 233 10.98 -7.33 -21.78
CA ALA A 233 10.38 -8.49 -22.46
C ALA A 233 11.39 -9.62 -22.74
N SER A 234 12.61 -9.29 -23.17
CA SER A 234 13.66 -10.31 -23.42
C SER A 234 14.03 -11.07 -22.15
N ARG A 235 14.22 -10.37 -21.02
CA ARG A 235 14.52 -11.02 -19.74
C ARG A 235 13.37 -11.92 -19.28
N MET A 236 12.12 -11.49 -19.49
CA MET A 236 10.96 -12.34 -19.19
C MET A 236 10.99 -13.63 -20.03
N MET A 237 11.35 -13.54 -21.31
CA MET A 237 11.44 -14.70 -22.21
C MET A 237 12.54 -15.70 -21.84
N GLU A 238 13.63 -15.25 -21.21
CA GLU A 238 14.72 -16.12 -20.72
C GLU A 238 14.33 -16.91 -19.45
N MET A 239 13.27 -16.52 -18.76
CA MET A 239 12.84 -17.16 -17.51
C MET A 239 12.13 -18.49 -17.77
N GLU A 240 12.12 -19.33 -16.74
CA GLU A 240 11.26 -20.52 -16.70
C GLU A 240 9.79 -20.14 -16.97
N PRO A 241 9.08 -20.86 -17.86
CA PRO A 241 7.70 -20.52 -18.25
C PRO A 241 6.75 -20.32 -17.07
N LYS A 242 6.78 -21.22 -16.08
CA LYS A 242 5.91 -21.16 -14.89
C LYS A 242 6.07 -19.84 -14.12
N LYS A 243 7.32 -19.44 -13.90
CA LYS A 243 7.66 -18.17 -13.27
C LYS A 243 7.24 -16.99 -14.15
N ARG A 244 7.56 -17.04 -15.44
CA ARG A 244 7.17 -16.00 -16.42
C ARG A 244 5.67 -15.73 -16.38
N TYR A 245 4.84 -16.78 -16.41
CA TYR A 245 3.38 -16.68 -16.39
C TYR A 245 2.89 -16.02 -15.11
N ALA A 246 3.33 -16.49 -13.95
CA ALA A 246 2.92 -15.92 -12.67
C ALA A 246 3.30 -14.43 -12.53
N LEU A 247 4.51 -14.06 -12.95
CA LEU A 247 4.97 -12.67 -12.97
C LEU A 247 4.13 -11.80 -13.91
N ALA A 248 3.85 -12.29 -15.12
CA ALA A 248 3.04 -11.58 -16.11
C ALA A 248 1.60 -11.34 -15.63
N LEU A 249 0.96 -12.40 -15.12
CA LEU A 249 -0.40 -12.35 -14.57
C LEU A 249 -0.49 -11.33 -13.43
N SER A 250 0.46 -11.42 -12.49
CA SER A 250 0.54 -10.52 -11.33
C SER A 250 0.71 -9.07 -11.76
N PHE A 251 1.56 -8.82 -12.75
CA PHE A 251 1.79 -7.49 -13.27
C PHE A 251 0.55 -6.92 -13.97
N VAL A 252 -0.10 -7.69 -14.84
CA VAL A 252 -1.33 -7.29 -15.51
C VAL A 252 -2.46 -7.01 -14.51
N SER A 253 -2.63 -7.87 -13.50
CA SER A 253 -3.60 -7.64 -12.42
C SER A 253 -3.34 -6.32 -11.71
N MET A 254 -2.08 -6.04 -11.37
CA MET A 254 -1.74 -4.80 -10.67
C MET A 254 -1.87 -3.56 -11.55
N GLN A 255 -1.63 -3.67 -12.86
CA GLN A 255 -1.88 -2.59 -13.80
C GLN A 255 -3.36 -2.33 -14.01
N LEU A 256 -4.22 -3.37 -14.03
CA LEU A 256 -5.66 -3.20 -14.08
C LEU A 256 -6.19 -2.45 -12.85
N SER A 257 -5.75 -2.83 -11.65
CA SER A 257 -6.09 -2.11 -10.42
C SER A 257 -5.61 -0.67 -10.45
N LYS A 258 -4.34 -0.44 -10.84
CA LYS A 258 -3.78 0.91 -10.92
C LYS A 258 -4.51 1.80 -11.93
N ILE A 259 -4.88 1.27 -13.09
CA ILE A 259 -5.64 2.03 -14.10
C ILE A 259 -7.01 2.43 -13.54
N LEU A 260 -7.66 1.58 -12.75
CA LEU A 260 -8.92 1.94 -12.08
C LEU A 260 -8.72 3.08 -11.08
N ASP A 261 -7.68 3.00 -10.25
CA ASP A 261 -7.32 4.08 -9.31
C ASP A 261 -7.01 5.40 -10.04
N ASP A 262 -6.24 5.33 -11.13
CA ASP A 262 -5.87 6.49 -11.94
C ASP A 262 -7.11 7.13 -12.59
N ILE A 263 -8.05 6.32 -13.12
CA ILE A 263 -9.33 6.82 -13.66
C ILE A 263 -10.15 7.49 -12.56
N GLY A 264 -10.27 6.86 -11.39
CA GLY A 264 -11.01 7.40 -10.25
C GLY A 264 -10.42 8.73 -9.76
N GLU A 265 -9.10 8.80 -9.58
CA GLU A 265 -8.42 10.01 -9.14
C GLU A 265 -8.57 11.14 -10.18
N MET A 266 -8.41 10.84 -11.47
CA MET A 266 -8.61 11.82 -12.54
C MET A 266 -10.06 12.30 -12.59
N LEU A 267 -11.04 11.40 -12.47
CA LEU A 267 -12.46 11.75 -12.40
C LEU A 267 -12.73 12.76 -11.28
N ILE A 268 -12.25 12.47 -10.06
CA ILE A 268 -12.40 13.36 -8.90
C ILE A 268 -11.75 14.72 -9.17
N LYS A 269 -10.50 14.75 -9.66
CA LYS A 269 -9.80 15.99 -10.01
C LYS A 269 -10.56 16.81 -11.07
N ARG A 270 -11.15 16.14 -12.08
CA ARG A 270 -11.95 16.80 -13.12
C ARG A 270 -13.23 17.40 -12.55
N MET A 271 -13.97 16.64 -11.74
CA MET A 271 -15.18 17.14 -11.08
C MET A 271 -14.86 18.33 -10.19
N MET A 272 -13.85 18.24 -9.32
CA MET A 272 -13.42 19.38 -8.50
C MET A 272 -13.08 20.63 -9.33
N SER A 273 -12.44 20.46 -10.49
CA SER A 273 -12.14 21.57 -11.40
C SER A 273 -13.41 22.22 -11.96
N ILE A 274 -14.42 21.43 -12.33
CA ILE A 274 -15.73 21.92 -12.81
C ILE A 274 -16.39 22.73 -11.69
N HIS A 275 -16.51 22.18 -10.48
CA HIS A 275 -17.10 22.89 -9.34
C HIS A 275 -16.34 24.18 -9.02
N LYS A 276 -14.99 24.17 -9.05
CA LYS A 276 -14.16 25.36 -8.83
C LYS A 276 -14.43 26.44 -9.88
N LYS A 277 -14.52 26.07 -11.16
CA LYS A 277 -14.83 27.01 -12.26
C LYS A 277 -16.24 27.59 -12.14
N SER A 278 -17.23 26.79 -11.76
CA SER A 278 -18.60 27.25 -11.54
C SER A 278 -18.71 28.22 -10.37
N ARG A 279 -18.03 27.94 -9.24
CA ARG A 279 -17.94 28.88 -8.12
C ARG A 279 -17.27 30.19 -8.52
N GLN A 280 -16.18 30.12 -9.30
CA GLN A 280 -15.53 31.32 -9.82
C GLN A 280 -16.47 32.10 -10.76
N ARG A 281 -17.20 31.40 -11.63
CA ARG A 281 -18.17 32.03 -12.54
C ARG A 281 -19.31 32.73 -11.81
N LEU A 282 -19.79 32.15 -10.72
CA LEU A 282 -20.77 32.79 -9.82
C LEU A 282 -20.19 34.06 -9.21
N LYS A 283 -18.96 34.02 -8.69
CA LYS A 283 -18.28 35.22 -8.16
C LYS A 283 -18.14 36.31 -9.24
N ASP A 284 -17.71 35.94 -10.44
CA ASP A 284 -17.58 36.86 -11.56
C ASP A 284 -18.93 37.41 -12.00
N HIS A 285 -20.00 36.60 -11.95
CA HIS A 285 -21.36 37.03 -12.25
C HIS A 285 -21.86 38.05 -11.21
N LYS A 286 -21.75 37.74 -9.92
CA LYS A 286 -22.09 38.66 -8.82
C LYS A 286 -21.35 40.00 -8.94
N LYS A 287 -20.05 39.97 -9.26
CA LYS A 287 -19.27 41.18 -9.49
C LYS A 287 -19.77 42.00 -10.69
N LYS A 288 -20.18 41.34 -11.77
CA LYS A 288 -20.73 42.01 -12.97
C LYS A 288 -22.13 42.60 -12.72
N THR A 289 -22.95 41.93 -11.92
CA THR A 289 -24.32 42.37 -11.61
C THR A 289 -24.40 43.33 -10.43
N GLN A 290 -23.30 43.56 -9.70
CA GLN A 290 -23.26 44.42 -8.51
C GLN A 290 -23.93 45.78 -8.71
N LYS A 291 -23.59 46.51 -9.79
CA LYS A 291 -24.22 47.81 -10.09
C LYS A 291 -25.74 47.73 -10.26
N ARG A 292 -26.24 46.64 -10.85
CA ARG A 292 -27.69 46.41 -11.01
C ARG A 292 -28.33 46.07 -9.68
N THR A 293 -27.65 45.28 -8.84
CA THR A 293 -28.09 44.98 -7.47
C THR A 293 -28.16 46.25 -6.63
N ASP A 294 -27.15 47.12 -6.70
CA ASP A 294 -27.14 48.41 -5.99
C ASP A 294 -28.28 49.31 -6.48
N SER A 295 -28.52 49.34 -7.80
CA SER A 295 -29.66 50.08 -8.39
C SER A 295 -31.00 49.57 -7.89
N PHE A 296 -31.21 48.25 -7.87
CA PHE A 296 -32.42 47.64 -7.33
C PHE A 296 -32.62 47.94 -5.84
N ILE A 297 -31.56 47.89 -5.03
CA ILE A 297 -31.63 48.25 -3.60
C ILE A 297 -32.01 49.73 -3.43
N SER A 298 -31.49 50.62 -4.29
CA SER A 298 -31.89 52.03 -4.30
C SER A 298 -33.37 52.19 -4.62
N THR A 299 -33.88 51.52 -5.66
CA THR A 299 -35.31 51.53 -6.00
C THR A 299 -36.18 50.99 -4.86
N LEU A 300 -35.75 49.92 -4.19
CA LEU A 300 -36.46 49.39 -3.02
C LEU A 300 -36.48 50.39 -1.86
N HIS A 301 -35.36 51.08 -1.61
CA HIS A 301 -35.28 52.13 -0.59
C HIS A 301 -36.22 53.30 -0.92
N GLU A 302 -36.24 53.76 -2.17
CA GLU A 302 -37.16 54.80 -2.64
C GLU A 302 -38.64 54.37 -2.53
N LEU A 303 -38.95 53.11 -2.81
CA LEU A 303 -40.29 52.55 -2.61
C LEU A 303 -40.71 52.51 -1.14
N LEU A 304 -39.78 52.16 -0.24
CA LEU A 304 -40.03 52.17 1.21
C LEU A 304 -40.24 53.59 1.73
N LEU A 305 -39.50 54.57 1.21
CA LEU A 305 -39.73 56.00 1.51
C LEU A 305 -41.11 56.45 1.00
N ALA A 306 -41.47 56.08 -0.22
CA ALA A 306 -42.79 56.38 -0.78
C ALA A 306 -43.93 55.77 0.05
N TYR A 307 -43.74 54.55 0.58
CA TYR A 307 -44.69 53.90 1.47
C TYR A 307 -44.85 54.60 2.83
N GLN A 308 -43.82 55.31 3.30
CA GLN A 308 -43.84 56.07 4.55
C GLN A 308 -44.39 57.50 4.40
N THR A 309 -44.79 57.91 3.20
CA THR A 309 -45.34 59.25 2.95
C THR A 309 -46.68 59.42 3.67
N GLU A 310 -46.86 60.55 4.37
CA GLU A 310 -48.14 60.90 4.98
C GLU A 310 -49.17 61.24 3.90
N GLY A 311 -50.29 60.51 3.87
CA GLY A 311 -51.33 60.67 2.87
C GLY A 311 -52.38 59.57 2.94
N ASN A 312 -53.42 59.69 2.12
CA ASN A 312 -54.40 58.61 1.93
C ASN A 312 -53.80 57.47 1.10
N SER A 313 -54.44 56.29 1.08
CA SER A 313 -53.93 55.12 0.36
C SER A 313 -53.69 55.37 -1.14
N GLU A 314 -54.45 56.28 -1.75
CA GLU A 314 -54.33 56.63 -3.17
C GLU A 314 -53.06 57.46 -3.45
N GLU A 315 -52.74 58.41 -2.58
CA GLU A 315 -51.54 59.24 -2.64
C GLU A 315 -50.26 58.41 -2.43
N ILE A 316 -50.29 57.43 -1.52
CA ILE A 316 -49.18 56.50 -1.29
C ILE A 316 -48.94 55.62 -2.52
N ILE A 317 -49.99 55.09 -3.13
CA ILE A 317 -49.88 54.26 -4.35
C ILE A 317 -49.32 55.08 -5.51
N GLN A 318 -49.77 56.32 -5.69
CA GLN A 318 -49.23 57.22 -6.72
C GLN A 318 -47.74 57.54 -6.50
N ALA A 319 -47.33 57.74 -5.25
CA ALA A 319 -45.92 57.94 -4.91
C ALA A 319 -45.06 56.72 -5.26
N MET A 320 -45.54 55.50 -4.97
CA MET A 320 -44.84 54.25 -5.33
C MET A 320 -44.78 54.02 -6.86
N GLN A 321 -45.88 54.30 -7.58
CA GLN A 321 -45.90 54.21 -9.05
C GLN A 321 -44.90 55.19 -9.70
N LYS A 322 -44.71 56.37 -9.10
CA LYS A 322 -43.75 57.37 -9.58
C LYS A 322 -42.28 56.94 -9.40
N VAL A 323 -41.98 56.04 -8.46
CA VAL A 323 -40.64 55.45 -8.27
C VAL A 323 -40.37 54.36 -9.33
N LEU A 324 -41.36 53.53 -9.66
CA LEU A 324 -41.19 52.43 -10.61
C LEU A 324 -41.30 52.84 -12.08
N GLN A 325 -42.15 53.82 -12.41
CA GLN A 325 -42.37 54.35 -13.77
C GLN A 325 -42.42 53.24 -14.84
N GLU A 326 -41.76 53.43 -15.99
CA GLU A 326 -41.67 52.46 -17.09
C GLU A 326 -40.67 51.30 -16.81
N GLN A 327 -40.03 51.26 -15.64
CA GLN A 327 -38.96 50.29 -15.33
C GLN A 327 -39.46 49.04 -14.60
N GLU A 328 -40.75 48.94 -14.29
CA GLU A 328 -41.34 47.83 -13.51
C GLU A 328 -40.93 46.44 -14.02
N ALA A 329 -41.10 46.20 -15.33
CA ALA A 329 -40.75 44.91 -15.95
C ALA A 329 -39.24 44.60 -15.85
N GLN A 330 -38.39 45.61 -16.00
CA GLN A 330 -36.93 45.46 -15.92
C GLN A 330 -36.48 45.18 -14.48
N VAL A 331 -37.04 45.89 -13.51
CA VAL A 331 -36.77 45.69 -12.07
C VAL A 331 -37.20 44.30 -11.63
N LEU A 332 -38.38 43.85 -12.08
CA LEU A 332 -38.90 42.52 -11.77
C LEU A 332 -38.02 41.42 -12.38
N GLN A 333 -37.59 41.58 -13.64
CA GLN A 333 -36.66 40.66 -14.29
C GLN A 333 -35.29 40.60 -13.59
N ASP A 334 -34.77 41.74 -13.14
CA ASP A 334 -33.51 41.79 -12.39
C ASP A 334 -33.65 41.16 -10.99
N CYS A 335 -34.82 41.28 -10.34
CA CYS A 335 -35.13 40.56 -9.10
C CYS A 335 -35.16 39.05 -9.29
N GLU A 336 -35.87 38.57 -10.30
CA GLU A 336 -35.94 37.14 -10.63
C GLU A 336 -34.56 36.57 -10.95
N ASN A 337 -33.77 37.30 -11.74
CA ASN A 337 -32.39 36.93 -12.04
C ASN A 337 -31.56 36.84 -10.74
N HIS A 338 -31.65 37.83 -9.86
CA HIS A 338 -30.92 37.81 -8.59
C HIS A 338 -31.36 36.65 -7.67
N LEU A 339 -32.67 36.39 -7.60
CA LEU A 339 -33.25 35.30 -6.81
C LEU A 339 -32.83 33.92 -7.34
N ALA A 340 -32.73 33.74 -8.66
CA ALA A 340 -32.28 32.50 -9.29
C ALA A 340 -30.83 32.12 -8.90
N PHE A 341 -30.01 33.09 -8.50
CA PHE A 341 -28.62 32.89 -8.02
C PHE A 341 -28.45 33.13 -6.51
N SER A 342 -29.55 33.25 -5.77
CA SER A 342 -29.54 33.41 -4.32
C SER A 342 -28.97 32.16 -3.61
N GLY A 343 -28.40 32.35 -2.41
CA GLY A 343 -27.87 31.24 -1.60
C GLY A 343 -26.56 30.61 -2.10
N ASP A 344 -25.74 31.34 -2.86
CA ASP A 344 -24.49 30.82 -3.45
C ASP A 344 -24.69 29.60 -4.39
N ASN A 345 -25.84 29.56 -5.08
CA ASN A 345 -26.20 28.48 -6.00
C ASN A 345 -25.33 28.45 -7.28
N TYR A 346 -24.09 27.99 -7.15
CA TYR A 346 -23.15 27.85 -8.26
C TYR A 346 -23.50 26.69 -9.21
N TYR A 347 -24.45 25.82 -8.83
CA TYR A 347 -24.85 24.65 -9.62
C TYR A 347 -25.40 25.04 -11.00
N VAL A 348 -26.03 26.21 -11.11
CA VAL A 348 -26.55 26.76 -12.38
C VAL A 348 -25.43 26.91 -13.44
N PHE A 349 -24.19 27.15 -13.00
CA PHE A 349 -23.03 27.27 -13.90
C PHE A 349 -22.29 25.95 -14.14
N LEU A 350 -22.71 24.82 -13.56
CA LEU A 350 -22.03 23.53 -13.77
C LEU A 350 -22.11 23.08 -15.22
N TRP A 351 -23.30 23.20 -15.84
CA TRP A 351 -23.53 22.71 -17.20
C TRP A 351 -22.51 23.26 -18.20
N GLN A 352 -22.19 24.56 -18.08
CA GLN A 352 -21.20 25.24 -18.93
C GLN A 352 -19.84 24.52 -18.94
N PHE A 353 -19.38 24.01 -17.79
CA PHE A 353 -18.08 23.36 -17.65
C PHE A 353 -18.16 21.83 -17.71
N TYR A 354 -19.35 21.26 -17.52
CA TYR A 354 -19.63 19.83 -17.56
C TYR A 354 -19.88 19.31 -18.98
N LYS A 355 -20.51 20.10 -19.86
CA LYS A 355 -20.96 19.67 -21.20
C LYS A 355 -19.85 18.97 -22.02
N SER A 356 -18.62 19.49 -21.99
CA SER A 356 -17.47 18.90 -22.68
C SER A 356 -17.00 17.56 -22.12
N HIS A 357 -17.36 17.25 -20.87
CA HIS A 357 -16.93 16.05 -20.15
C HIS A 357 -17.97 14.94 -20.19
N ARG A 358 -19.25 15.27 -20.42
CA ARG A 358 -20.38 14.33 -20.39
C ARG A 358 -20.07 13.02 -21.10
N ALA A 359 -19.68 13.07 -22.38
CA ALA A 359 -19.41 11.85 -23.16
C ALA A 359 -18.33 10.95 -22.53
N THR A 360 -17.24 11.51 -22.02
CA THR A 360 -16.17 10.75 -21.35
C THR A 360 -16.63 10.18 -20.01
N LEU A 361 -17.43 10.93 -19.24
CA LEU A 361 -17.98 10.43 -17.97
C LEU A 361 -18.89 9.23 -18.18
N PHE A 362 -19.75 9.26 -19.20
CA PHE A 362 -20.57 8.11 -19.57
C PHE A 362 -19.73 6.93 -20.08
N LYS A 363 -18.61 7.18 -20.77
CA LYS A 363 -17.67 6.11 -21.13
C LYS A 363 -17.04 5.44 -19.90
N ILE A 364 -16.80 6.18 -18.82
CA ILE A 364 -16.29 5.63 -17.54
C ILE A 364 -17.35 4.75 -16.89
N LEU A 365 -18.59 5.24 -16.81
CA LEU A 365 -19.70 4.46 -16.24
C LEU A 365 -19.95 3.16 -17.00
N ASN A 366 -19.77 3.18 -18.33
CA ASN A 366 -19.85 1.97 -19.15
C ASN A 366 -18.62 1.06 -19.04
N SER A 367 -17.43 1.59 -18.73
CA SER A 367 -16.20 0.80 -18.71
C SER A 367 -15.86 0.23 -17.34
N ILE A 368 -16.34 0.86 -16.26
CA ILE A 368 -16.03 0.47 -14.89
C ILE A 368 -17.32 0.01 -14.20
N PRO A 369 -17.41 -1.25 -13.76
CA PRO A 369 -18.53 -1.70 -12.95
C PRO A 369 -18.43 -1.06 -11.57
N LEU A 370 -19.21 -0.01 -11.32
CA LEU A 370 -19.35 0.60 -10.01
C LEU A 370 -20.27 -0.27 -9.15
N ARG A 371 -19.87 -0.50 -7.89
CA ARG A 371 -20.64 -1.24 -6.91
C ARG A 371 -20.72 -0.46 -5.62
N SER A 372 -21.84 -0.57 -4.93
CA SER A 372 -22.03 -0.05 -3.59
C SER A 372 -21.18 -0.82 -2.60
N THR A 373 -20.57 -0.09 -1.67
CA THR A 373 -19.88 -0.65 -0.51
C THR A 373 -20.83 -0.88 0.66
N THR A 374 -22.10 -0.52 0.53
CA THR A 374 -23.16 -0.67 1.52
C THR A 374 -24.30 -1.52 0.96
N GLN A 375 -25.34 -1.75 1.77
CA GLN A 375 -26.56 -2.42 1.31
C GLN A 375 -27.43 -1.52 0.40
N ASP A 376 -27.15 -0.21 0.36
CA ASP A 376 -27.87 0.75 -0.47
C ASP A 376 -27.41 0.66 -1.93
N LYS A 377 -28.33 0.28 -2.82
CA LYS A 377 -28.09 0.13 -4.26
C LYS A 377 -28.63 1.28 -5.10
N ALA A 378 -29.19 2.33 -4.49
CA ALA A 378 -29.82 3.44 -5.22
C ALA A 378 -28.88 4.10 -6.24
N LEU A 379 -27.58 4.20 -5.93
CA LEU A 379 -26.58 4.73 -6.86
C LEU A 379 -26.36 3.80 -8.07
N GLU A 380 -26.30 2.48 -7.86
CA GLU A 380 -26.14 1.50 -8.95
C GLU A 380 -27.36 1.52 -9.88
N GLU A 381 -28.55 1.62 -9.32
CA GLU A 381 -29.81 1.74 -10.07
C GLU A 381 -29.86 3.06 -10.86
N ALA A 382 -29.47 4.18 -10.26
CA ALA A 382 -29.39 5.47 -10.93
C ALA A 382 -28.38 5.46 -12.09
N ILE A 383 -27.21 4.84 -11.90
CA ILE A 383 -26.23 4.68 -12.98
C ILE A 383 -26.82 3.81 -14.10
N SER A 384 -27.50 2.72 -13.76
CA SER A 384 -28.13 1.83 -14.76
C SER A 384 -29.23 2.55 -15.55
N PHE A 385 -30.04 3.37 -14.89
CA PHE A 385 -31.02 4.24 -15.53
C PHE A 385 -30.37 5.26 -16.46
N LEU A 386 -29.29 5.92 -16.01
CA LEU A 386 -28.53 6.86 -16.83
C LEU A 386 -27.86 6.20 -18.03
N LEU A 387 -27.47 4.93 -17.97
CA LEU A 387 -26.84 4.24 -19.09
C LEU A 387 -27.84 3.77 -20.16
N THR A 388 -29.14 3.69 -19.81
CA THR A 388 -30.22 3.27 -20.72
C THR A 388 -30.91 4.43 -21.44
N HIS A 389 -30.68 5.68 -21.01
CA HIS A 389 -31.29 6.91 -21.54
C HIS A 389 -30.23 7.95 -21.90
#